data_AF-A0A149UQU5-F1
#
_entry.id   AF-A0A149UQU5-F1
#
_cell.length_a   1.000
_cell.length_b   1.000
_cell.length_c   1.000
_cell.angle_alpha   90.00
_cell.angle_beta   90.00
_cell.angle_gamma   90.00
#
_symmetry.space_group_name_H-M   'P 1'
#
loop_
_entity.id
_entity.type
_entity.pdbx_description
1 polymer ?
#
loop_
_entity_poly.entity_id
_entity_poly.type
_entity_poly.pdbx_seq_one_letter_code
_entity_poly.pdbx_strand_id
1 'polypeptide(L)'
;MPTKLPFVFSQRGYIYQSGLDCIRLAARSGQNSLQEAISSKEMELKTYEEGGVFVGERDEDEDVLWEKNEILELDIDADFSHLRQFRVIL
;
A
#
# COMPACT_ATOMS: atom_id res chain seq x y z
N MET A 1 -2.23 -57.77 4.32
CA MET A 1 -2.43 -56.87 3.17
C MET A 1 -2.93 -55.53 3.69
N PRO A 2 -2.37 -54.37 3.31
CA PRO A 2 -2.90 -53.10 3.78
C PRO A 2 -4.21 -52.83 3.04
N THR A 3 -5.30 -52.76 3.80
CA THR A 3 -6.63 -52.40 3.31
C THR A 3 -6.57 -50.95 2.82
N LYS A 4 -6.69 -50.74 1.50
CA LYS A 4 -6.88 -49.39 0.94
C LYS A 4 -8.23 -48.89 1.45
N LEU A 5 -8.21 -47.92 2.36
CA LEU A 5 -9.42 -47.24 2.79
C LEU A 5 -10.07 -46.60 1.55
N PRO A 6 -11.38 -46.78 1.34
CA PRO A 6 -12.06 -46.15 0.23
C PRO A 6 -11.94 -44.63 0.36
N PHE A 7 -11.55 -43.96 -0.73
CA PHE A 7 -11.56 -42.50 -0.79
C PHE A 7 -13.01 -42.04 -0.67
N VAL A 8 -13.37 -41.46 0.47
CA VAL A 8 -14.69 -40.87 0.68
C VAL A 8 -14.60 -39.39 0.37
N PHE A 9 -15.13 -39.01 -0.80
CA PHE A 9 -15.29 -37.60 -1.15
C PHE A 9 -16.30 -36.95 -0.19
N SER A 10 -15.89 -35.88 0.48
CA SER A 10 -16.78 -35.07 1.33
C SER A 10 -17.19 -33.81 0.58
N GLN A 11 -18.44 -33.76 0.13
CA GLN A 11 -19.00 -32.58 -0.53
C GLN A 11 -18.93 -31.33 0.35
N ARG A 12 -19.17 -31.47 1.66
CA ARG A 12 -19.06 -30.35 2.61
C ARG A 12 -17.62 -29.84 2.72
N GLY A 13 -16.65 -30.75 2.78
CA GLY A 13 -15.23 -30.39 2.80
C GLY A 13 -14.81 -29.67 1.52
N TYR A 14 -15.29 -30.15 0.36
CA TYR A 14 -15.05 -29.51 -0.93
C TYR A 14 -15.62 -28.08 -0.98
N ILE A 15 -16.88 -27.88 -0.58
CA ILE A 15 -17.52 -26.56 -0.56
C ILE A 15 -16.76 -25.61 0.37
N TYR A 16 -16.40 -26.07 1.57
CA TYR A 16 -15.64 -25.25 2.52
C TYR A 16 -14.27 -24.84 1.96
N GLN A 17 -13.53 -25.78 1.36
CA GLN A 17 -12.25 -25.51 0.73
C GLN A 17 -12.39 -24.51 -0.43
N SER A 18 -13.40 -24.67 -1.29
CA SER A 18 -13.65 -23.72 -2.37
C SER A 18 -13.92 -22.30 -1.86
N GLY A 19 -14.65 -22.16 -0.74
CA GLY A 19 -14.89 -20.86 -0.11
C GLY A 19 -13.59 -20.21 0.38
N LEU A 20 -12.71 -21.00 1.03
CA LEU A 20 -11.40 -20.52 1.45
C LEU A 20 -10.53 -20.09 0.27
N ASP A 21 -10.58 -20.83 -0.85
CA ASP A 21 -9.80 -20.52 -2.03
C ASP A 21 -10.30 -19.24 -2.72
N CYS A 22 -11.62 -19.00 -2.74
CA CYS A 22 -12.19 -17.73 -3.18
C CYS A 22 -11.69 -16.54 -2.33
N ILE A 23 -11.68 -16.69 -1.00
CA ILE A 23 -11.19 -15.63 -0.10
C ILE A 23 -9.70 -15.35 -0.35
N ARG A 24 -8.88 -16.39 -0.49
CA ARG A 24 -7.44 -16.25 -0.80
C ARG A 24 -7.21 -15.57 -2.14
N LEU A 25 -8.00 -15.92 -3.15
CA LEU A 25 -7.90 -15.31 -4.47
C LEU A 25 -8.24 -13.81 -4.40
N ALA A 26 -9.33 -13.46 -3.72
CA ALA A 26 -9.73 -12.06 -3.55
C ALA A 26 -8.66 -11.25 -2.82
N ALA A 27 -8.09 -11.79 -1.73
CA ALA A 27 -7.03 -11.13 -0.99
C ALA A 27 -5.78 -10.88 -1.85
N ARG A 28 -5.33 -11.88 -2.62
CA ARG A 28 -4.20 -11.74 -3.54
C ARG A 28 -4.48 -10.71 -4.64
N SER A 29 -5.68 -10.72 -5.20
CA SER A 29 -6.07 -9.75 -6.22
C SER A 29 -6.02 -8.33 -5.67
N GLY A 30 -6.57 -8.09 -4.47
CA GLY A 30 -6.53 -6.79 -3.82
C GLY A 30 -5.10 -6.32 -3.52
N GLN A 31 -4.25 -7.23 -3.02
CA GLN A 31 -2.84 -6.93 -2.80
C GLN A 31 -2.11 -6.54 -4.09
N ASN A 32 -2.35 -7.26 -5.19
CA ASN A 32 -1.74 -6.95 -6.48
C ASN A 32 -2.20 -5.58 -6.99
N SER A 33 -3.50 -5.27 -6.92
CA SER A 33 -4.01 -3.96 -7.34
C SER A 33 -3.44 -2.80 -6.50
N LEU A 34 -3.27 -3.00 -5.19
CA LEU A 34 -2.60 -2.01 -4.35
C LEU A 34 -1.13 -1.82 -4.73
N GLN A 35 -0.42 -2.91 -5.02
CA GLN A 35 0.98 -2.85 -5.45
C GLN A 35 1.12 -2.14 -6.80
N GLU A 36 0.24 -2.39 -7.75
CA GLU A 36 0.19 -1.70 -9.05
C GLU A 36 -0.06 -0.19 -8.86
N ALA A 37 -0.97 0.18 -7.98
CA ALA A 37 -1.24 1.58 -7.67
C ALA A 37 -0.01 2.28 -7.04
N ILE A 38 0.68 1.62 -6.11
CA ILE A 38 1.92 2.13 -5.50
C ILE A 38 2.98 2.34 -6.59
N SER A 39 3.26 1.32 -7.41
CA SER A 39 4.27 1.43 -8.46
C SER A 39 3.95 2.50 -9.51
N SER A 40 2.66 2.72 -9.83
CA SER A 40 2.23 3.85 -10.66
C SER A 40 2.57 5.19 -10.00
N LYS A 41 2.32 5.32 -8.69
CA LYS A 41 2.62 6.56 -7.95
C LYS A 41 4.11 6.81 -7.77
N GLU A 42 4.91 5.76 -7.58
CA GLU A 42 6.37 5.88 -7.58
C GLU A 42 6.91 6.35 -8.93
N MET A 43 6.33 5.86 -10.04
CA MET A 43 6.70 6.33 -11.38
C MET A 43 6.28 7.78 -11.62
N GLU A 44 5.08 8.18 -11.17
CA GLU A 44 4.64 9.59 -11.20
C GLU A 44 5.58 10.49 -10.38
N LEU A 45 5.96 10.07 -9.17
CA LEU A 45 6.89 10.81 -8.30
C LEU A 45 8.25 10.98 -8.97
N LYS A 46 8.81 9.89 -9.51
CA LYS A 46 10.08 9.95 -10.24
C LYS A 46 10.00 10.87 -11.46
N THR A 47 8.89 10.84 -12.19
CA THR A 47 8.67 11.75 -13.33
C THR A 47 8.60 13.21 -12.88
N TYR A 48 7.98 13.48 -11.72
CA TYR A 48 7.94 14.81 -11.12
C TYR A 48 9.33 15.29 -10.70
N GLU A 49 10.13 14.44 -10.05
CA GLU A 49 11.51 14.71 -9.68
C GLU A 49 12.42 14.96 -10.91
N GLU A 50 12.31 14.12 -11.94
CA GLU A 50 13.10 14.23 -13.18
C GLU A 50 12.68 15.42 -14.05
N GLY A 51 11.40 15.81 -13.99
CA GLY A 51 10.87 16.96 -14.72
C GLY A 51 11.39 18.30 -14.22
N GLY A 52 11.97 18.36 -13.00
CA GLY A 52 12.54 19.58 -12.43
C GLY A 52 11.57 20.76 -12.36
N VAL A 53 10.25 20.50 -12.40
CA VAL A 53 9.24 21.54 -12.36
C VAL A 53 9.09 21.98 -10.92
N PHE A 54 9.82 23.04 -10.57
CA PHE A 54 9.64 23.75 -9.32
C PHE A 54 8.16 24.17 -9.19
N VAL A 55 7.45 23.59 -8.21
CA VAL A 55 6.12 24.02 -7.80
C VAL A 55 6.25 24.71 -6.46
N GLY A 56 6.37 26.04 -6.51
CA GLY A 56 6.62 26.90 -5.37
C GLY A 56 6.51 28.37 -5.78
N GLU A 57 6.70 29.26 -4.82
CA GLU A 57 6.77 30.70 -5.08
C GLU A 57 8.22 31.17 -4.89
N ARG A 58 8.67 32.03 -5.80
CA ARG A 58 9.94 32.75 -5.67
C ARG A 58 9.65 34.23 -5.52
N ASP A 59 10.51 34.94 -4.81
CA ASP A 59 10.45 36.39 -4.78
C ASP A 59 11.08 37.02 -6.05
N GLU A 60 11.15 38.35 -6.06
CA GLU A 60 11.68 39.14 -7.19
C GLU A 60 13.20 38.92 -7.42
N ASP A 61 13.92 38.40 -6.43
CA ASP A 61 15.36 38.12 -6.46
C ASP A 61 15.66 36.62 -6.72
N GLU A 62 14.62 35.84 -7.07
CA GLU A 62 14.63 34.39 -7.34
C GLU A 62 14.86 33.48 -6.11
N ASP A 63 14.81 34.02 -4.90
CA ASP A 63 14.89 33.23 -3.66
C ASP A 63 13.61 32.40 -3.46
N VAL A 64 13.76 31.16 -2.99
CA VAL A 64 12.65 30.23 -2.79
C VAL A 64 11.89 30.59 -1.51
N LEU A 65 10.63 31.00 -1.63
CA LEU A 65 9.77 31.33 -0.49
C LEU A 65 9.10 30.09 0.11
N TRP A 66 8.69 29.16 -0.75
CA TRP A 66 8.22 27.83 -0.36
C TRP A 66 8.31 26.87 -1.54
N GLU A 67 8.58 25.60 -1.25
CA GLU A 67 8.53 24.53 -2.22
C GLU A 67 7.47 23.49 -1.79
N LYS A 68 6.66 23.01 -2.73
CA LYS A 68 5.62 22.00 -2.44
C LYS A 68 6.17 20.74 -1.77
N ASN A 69 7.43 20.39 -2.01
CA ASN A 69 8.10 19.27 -1.37
C ASN A 69 8.26 19.48 0.15
N GLU A 70 8.50 20.71 0.62
CA GLU A 70 8.60 21.04 2.04
C GLU A 70 7.23 20.92 2.75
N ILE A 71 6.14 21.24 2.05
CA ILE A 71 4.77 21.13 2.62
C ILE A 71 4.38 19.66 2.82
N LEU A 72 4.74 18.78 1.89
CA LEU A 72 4.47 17.34 2.01
C LEU A 72 5.26 16.69 3.16
N GLU A 73 6.49 17.15 3.42
CA GLU A 73 7.27 16.71 4.58
C GLU A 73 6.64 17.15 5.90
N LEU A 74 6.09 18.37 5.96
CA LEU A 74 5.39 18.90 7.14
C LEU A 74 4.10 18.13 7.47
N ASP A 75 3.31 17.73 6.46
CA ASP A 75 2.09 16.94 6.67
C ASP A 75 2.38 15.51 7.15
N ILE A 76 3.49 14.91 6.68
CA ILE A 76 3.95 13.61 7.18
C ILE A 76 4.32 13.71 8.66
N ASP A 77 5.09 14.71 9.07
CA ASP A 77 5.46 14.90 10.47
C ASP A 77 4.25 15.20 11.38
N ALA A 78 3.23 15.89 10.87
CA ALA A 78 1.98 16.13 11.58
C ALA A 78 1.19 14.82 11.80
N ASP A 79 1.04 13.96 10.79
CA ASP A 79 0.29 12.71 10.90
C ASP A 79 1.00 11.65 11.77
N PHE A 80 2.34 11.64 11.81
CA PHE A 80 3.10 10.73 12.69
C PHE A 80 3.20 11.17 14.15
N SER A 81 2.85 12.43 14.47
CA SER A 81 2.81 12.91 15.87
C SER A 81 1.71 12.20 16.68
N HIS A 82 0.58 11.86 16.06
CA HIS A 82 -0.52 11.12 16.68
C HIS A 82 -0.22 9.62 16.89
N LEU A 83 0.66 9.03 16.08
CA LEU A 83 1.04 7.61 16.19
C LEU A 83 2.11 7.34 17.26
N ARG A 84 2.91 8.35 17.66
CA ARG A 84 3.88 8.19 18.77
C ARG A 84 3.20 8.12 20.14
N GLN A 85 1.96 8.58 20.27
CA GLN A 85 1.24 8.60 21.56
C GLN A 85 0.72 7.21 21.98
N PHE A 86 0.66 6.23 21.07
CA PHE A 86 0.19 4.86 21.36
C PHE A 86 1.28 3.89 21.84
N ARG A 87 2.52 4.33 22.03
CA ARG A 87 3.65 3.45 22.40
C ARG A 87 4.17 3.63 23.83
N VAL A 88 3.35 4.15 24.75
CA VAL A 88 3.67 4.28 26.19
C VAL A 88 2.58 3.67 27.10
N ILE A 89 1.82 2.69 26.61
CA ILE A 89 1.00 1.81 27.48
C ILE A 89 1.32 0.36 27.14
N LEU A 90 2.51 -0.09 27.54
CA LEU A 90 2.80 -1.45 27.98
C LEU A 90 3.81 -1.37 29.12
#